data_AF-A0A3M5W8D0-F1
#
_entry.id   AF-A0A3M5W8D0-F1
#
_cell.length_a   1.000
_cell.length_b   1.000
_cell.length_c   1.000
_cell.angle_alpha   90.00
_cell.angle_beta   90.00
_cell.angle_gamma   90.00
#
_symmetry.space_group_name_H-M   'P 1'
#
loop_
_entity.id
_entity.type
_entity.pdbx_description
1 polymer ?
#
loop_
_entity_poly.entity_id
_entity_poly.type
_entity_poly.pdbx_seq_one_letter_code
_entity_poly.pdbx_strand_id
1 'polypeptide(L)'
;DLALVTSIGVDHAEYLGDTRESVAFEKAGIFRAGCPALCGDPAPPEPLLAKARELGCPLLLRGRDFDLSIGDDSWGWRGVAQG
;
A
#
# COMPACT_ATOMS: atom_id res chain seq x y z
N ASP A 1 12.67 -1.45 10.91
CA ASP A 1 11.98 -0.35 10.19
C ASP A 1 10.98 -0.89 9.19
N LEU A 2 9.76 -0.34 9.17
CA LEU A 2 8.65 -0.74 8.28
C LEU A 2 8.03 0.52 7.67
N ALA A 3 7.83 0.52 6.35
CA ALA A 3 7.10 1.58 5.65
C ALA A 3 5.63 1.18 5.44
N LEU A 4 4.68 2.09 5.65
CA LEU A 4 3.25 1.78 5.59
C LEU A 4 2.50 2.81 4.73
N VAL A 5 1.83 2.32 3.68
CA VAL A 5 0.95 3.08 2.79
C VAL A 5 -0.48 2.60 3.03
N THR A 6 -1.26 3.37 3.76
CA THR A 6 -2.61 2.97 4.23
C THR A 6 -3.66 2.97 3.12
N SER A 7 -3.64 3.98 2.24
CA SER A 7 -4.52 4.09 1.07
C SER A 7 -3.91 5.04 0.04
N ILE A 8 -4.29 4.85 -1.23
CA ILE A 8 -4.06 5.83 -2.30
C ILE A 8 -5.41 6.39 -2.72
N GLY A 9 -5.95 7.25 -1.85
CA GLY A 9 -7.11 8.08 -2.15
C GLY A 9 -6.68 9.43 -2.69
N VAL A 10 -7.33 9.90 -3.74
CA VAL A 10 -7.36 11.34 -4.09
C VAL A 10 -8.44 11.95 -3.20
N ASP A 11 -8.08 12.30 -1.97
CA ASP A 11 -9.02 13.03 -1.10
C ASP A 11 -9.26 14.40 -1.76
N HIS A 12 -10.50 14.66 -2.15
CA HIS A 12 -10.93 15.87 -2.89
C HIS A 12 -10.30 16.05 -4.28
N ALA A 13 -10.58 15.12 -5.20
CA ALA A 13 -10.36 15.28 -6.65
C ALA A 13 -11.04 16.53 -7.27
N GLU A 14 -11.82 17.28 -6.49
CA GLU A 14 -12.40 18.57 -6.88
C GLU A 14 -11.41 19.75 -6.84
N TYR A 15 -10.23 19.64 -6.19
CA TYR A 15 -9.33 20.79 -6.01
C TYR A 15 -7.83 20.58 -6.29
N LEU A 16 -7.32 19.36 -6.42
CA LEU A 16 -5.89 19.11 -6.66
C LEU A 16 -5.73 18.04 -7.75
N GLY A 17 -5.13 18.43 -8.88
CA GLY A 17 -5.00 17.63 -10.11
C GLY A 17 -4.00 16.48 -10.04
N ASP A 18 -3.99 15.72 -8.95
CA ASP A 18 -3.10 14.60 -8.75
C ASP A 18 -3.82 13.28 -9.07
N THR A 19 -3.26 12.50 -9.98
CA THR A 19 -3.79 11.17 -10.33
C THR A 19 -3.37 10.16 -9.27
N ARG A 20 -4.04 9.00 -9.21
CA ARG A 20 -3.64 7.91 -8.30
C ARG A 20 -2.18 7.51 -8.51
N GLU A 21 -1.69 7.61 -9.73
CA GLU A 21 -0.31 7.34 -10.13
C GLU A 21 0.68 8.38 -9.59
N SER A 22 0.37 9.69 -9.65
CA SER A 22 1.27 10.72 -9.12
C SER A 22 1.38 10.62 -7.60
N VAL A 23 0.25 10.44 -6.92
CA VAL A 23 0.21 10.22 -5.47
C VAL A 23 0.98 8.95 -5.07
N ALA A 24 0.85 7.87 -5.86
CA ALA A 24 1.59 6.64 -5.62
C ALA A 24 3.10 6.80 -5.77
N PHE A 25 3.54 7.56 -6.78
CA PHE A 25 4.95 7.84 -6.99
C PHE A 25 5.56 8.58 -5.80
N GLU A 26 4.90 9.62 -5.30
CA GLU A 26 5.37 10.35 -4.12
C GLU A 26 5.41 9.46 -2.87
N LYS A 27 4.33 8.72 -2.60
CA LYS A 27 4.27 7.81 -1.44
C LYS A 27 5.31 6.69 -1.53
N ALA A 28 5.66 6.21 -2.72
CA ALA A 28 6.70 5.21 -2.90
C ALA A 28 8.10 5.72 -2.49
N GLY A 29 8.29 7.03 -2.39
CA GLY A 29 9.53 7.64 -1.88
C GLY A 29 9.86 7.30 -0.43
N ILE A 30 8.89 6.81 0.36
CA ILE A 30 9.13 6.37 1.75
C ILE A 30 9.78 4.98 1.82
N PHE A 31 9.81 4.23 0.71
CA PHE A 31 10.37 2.89 0.69
C PHE A 31 11.87 2.92 0.91
N ARG A 32 12.37 1.93 1.65
CA ARG A 32 13.79 1.76 1.93
C ARG A 32 14.27 0.43 1.35
N ALA A 33 15.48 0.42 0.81
CA ALA A 33 16.07 -0.77 0.22
C ALA A 33 16.12 -1.93 1.22
N GLY A 34 15.68 -3.11 0.79
CA GLY A 34 15.65 -4.35 1.60
C GLY A 34 14.72 -4.32 2.82
N CYS A 35 14.03 -3.21 3.10
CA CYS A 35 13.08 -3.10 4.20
C CYS A 35 11.67 -3.44 3.70
N PRO A 36 10.83 -4.12 4.50
CA PRO A 36 9.46 -4.40 4.11
C PRO A 36 8.63 -3.11 3.99
N ALA A 37 7.65 -3.14 3.10
CA ALA A 37 6.61 -2.13 2.98
C ALA A 37 5.22 -2.79 2.90
N LEU A 38 4.18 -2.05 3.30
CA LEU A 38 2.80 -2.52 3.26
C LEU A 38 1.92 -1.52 2.51
N CYS A 39 1.08 -2.01 1.59
CA CYS A 39 0.10 -1.23 0.85
C CYS A 39 -1.33 -1.72 1.17
N GLY A 40 -2.13 -0.83 1.75
CA GLY A 40 -3.53 -1.07 2.10
C GLY A 40 -4.53 -0.83 0.96
N ASP A 41 -4.08 -0.35 -0.20
CA ASP A 41 -4.93 -0.15 -1.38
C ASP A 41 -5.17 -1.51 -2.08
N PRO A 42 -6.43 -1.93 -2.29
CA PRO A 42 -6.74 -3.20 -2.97
C PRO A 42 -6.38 -3.19 -4.46
N ALA A 43 -6.16 -2.02 -5.05
CA ALA A 43 -5.73 -1.83 -6.43
C ALA A 43 -4.45 -0.94 -6.45
N PRO A 44 -3.30 -1.49 -6.01
CA PRO A 44 -2.06 -0.73 -5.86
C PRO A 44 -1.59 -0.19 -7.22
N PRO A 45 -1.28 1.11 -7.35
CA PRO A 45 -0.81 1.69 -8.60
C PRO A 45 0.59 1.19 -9.00
N GLU A 46 0.85 1.09 -10.31
CA GLU A 46 2.12 0.57 -10.85
C GLU A 46 3.38 1.32 -10.36
N PRO A 47 3.39 2.66 -10.18
CA PRO A 47 4.58 3.35 -9.67
C PRO A 47 5.06 2.82 -8.31
N LEU A 48 4.12 2.44 -7.43
CA LEU A 48 4.42 1.88 -6.11
C LEU A 48 4.99 0.46 -6.24
N LEU A 49 4.42 -0.36 -7.14
CA LEU A 49 4.94 -1.71 -7.42
C LEU A 49 6.35 -1.65 -8.03
N ALA A 50 6.57 -0.74 -8.99
CA ALA A 50 7.85 -0.55 -9.65
C ALA A 50 8.95 -0.14 -8.65
N LYS A 51 8.65 0.81 -7.75
CA LYS A 51 9.62 1.25 -6.75
C LYS A 51 9.98 0.18 -5.73
N ALA A 52 9.02 -0.65 -5.32
CA ALA A 52 9.28 -1.77 -4.44
C ALA A 52 10.24 -2.78 -5.09
N ARG A 53 10.03 -3.10 -6.39
CA ARG A 53 10.93 -3.97 -7.15
C ARG A 53 12.33 -3.37 -7.29
N GLU A 54 12.42 -2.08 -7.62
CA GLU A 54 13.69 -1.35 -7.76
C GLU A 54 14.54 -1.42 -6.48
N LEU A 55 13.89 -1.26 -5.32
CA LEU A 55 14.56 -1.23 -4.02
C LEU A 55 14.77 -2.63 -3.40
N GLY A 56 14.31 -3.71 -4.06
CA GLY A 56 14.27 -5.03 -3.44
C GLY A 56 13.48 -5.05 -2.12
N CYS A 57 12.47 -4.19 -2.03
CA CYS A 57 11.63 -3.99 -0.85
C CYS A 57 10.50 -5.05 -0.85
N PRO A 58 10.42 -5.94 0.16
CA PRO A 58 9.31 -6.87 0.28
C PRO A 58 7.99 -6.11 0.48
N LEU A 59 7.15 -6.08 -0.55
CA LEU A 59 5.89 -5.34 -0.53
C LEU A 59 4.72 -6.27 -0.24
N LEU A 60 4.05 -6.04 0.89
CA LEU A 60 2.81 -6.69 1.31
C LEU A 60 1.60 -5.91 0.79
N LEU A 61 0.68 -6.58 0.12
CA LEU A 61 -0.49 -5.98 -0.52
C LEU A 61 -1.79 -6.47 0.11
N ARG A 62 -2.73 -5.55 0.34
CA ARG A 62 -4.08 -5.90 0.74
C ARG A 62 -4.78 -6.71 -0.36
N GLY A 63 -5.61 -7.68 0.04
CA GLY A 63 -6.28 -8.62 -0.86
C GLY A 63 -5.41 -9.81 -1.26
N ARG A 64 -4.08 -9.61 -1.41
CA ARG A 64 -3.13 -10.68 -1.70
C ARG A 64 -2.53 -11.29 -0.45
N ASP A 65 -1.78 -10.50 0.33
CA ASP A 65 -0.96 -10.97 1.45
C ASP A 65 -1.66 -10.79 2.80
N PHE A 66 -2.54 -9.80 2.91
CA PHE A 66 -3.38 -9.59 4.08
C PHE A 66 -4.75 -9.02 3.69
N ASP A 67 -5.71 -9.10 4.60
CA ASP A 67 -7.00 -8.46 4.43
C ASP A 67 -7.71 -8.14 5.76
N LEU A 68 -8.61 -7.17 5.68
CA LEU A 68 -9.43 -6.67 6.78
C LEU A 68 -10.90 -6.76 6.36
N SER A 69 -11.70 -7.48 7.12
CA SER A 69 -13.15 -7.48 7.00
C SER A 69 -13.79 -6.84 8.23
N ILE A 70 -14.86 -6.08 8.02
CA ILE A 70 -15.66 -5.49 9.08
C ILE A 70 -17.04 -6.14 8.97
N GLY A 71 -17.46 -6.80 10.04
CA GLY A 71 -18.83 -7.26 10.24
C GLY A 71 -19.53 -6.39 11.27
N ASP A 72 -20.81 -6.66 11.50
CA ASP A 72 -21.69 -5.80 12.32
C ASP A 72 -21.17 -5.61 13.77
N ASP A 73 -20.63 -6.66 14.38
CA ASP A 73 -20.09 -6.64 15.75
C ASP A 73 -18.65 -7.17 15.86
N SER A 74 -17.97 -7.38 14.72
CA SER A 74 -16.63 -7.98 14.72
C SER A 74 -15.76 -7.46 13.60
N TRP A 75 -14.45 -7.52 13.82
CA TRP A 75 -13.46 -7.30 12.78
C TRP A 75 -12.72 -8.60 12.52
N GLY A 76 -12.50 -8.91 11.24
CA GLY A 76 -11.73 -10.05 10.79
C GLY A 76 -10.39 -9.60 10.23
N TRP A 77 -9.33 -10.32 10.57
CA TRP A 77 -7.99 -10.14 10.01
C TRP A 77 -7.50 -11.45 9.40
N ARG A 78 -6.93 -11.35 8.20
CA ARG A 78 -6.15 -12.41 7.56
C ARG A 78 -4.80 -11.83 7.18
N GLY A 79 -3.71 -12.53 7.46
CA GLY A 79 -2.37 -12.13 7.02
C GLY A 79 -1.46 -13.33 6.84
N VAL A 80 -0.44 -13.19 6.01
CA VAL A 80 0.66 -14.16 5.95
C VAL A 80 1.41 -14.16 7.29
N ALA A 81 1.50 -15.33 7.93
CA ALA A 81 2.38 -15.49 9.08
C ALA A 81 3.82 -15.36 8.56
N GLN A 82 4.58 -14.38 9.05
CA GLN A 82 6.01 -14.35 8.77
C GLN A 82 6.64 -15.54 9.51
N GLY A 83 7.10 -16.53 8.74
CA GLY A 83 7.88 -17.67 9.24
C GLY A 83 9.34 -17.29 9.46
#